data_AF-A0A812KND9-F1
#
_entry.id   AF-A0A812KND9-F1
#
_cell.length_a   1.000
_cell.length_b   1.000
_cell.length_c   1.000
_cell.angle_alpha   90.00
_cell.angle_beta   90.00
_cell.angle_gamma   90.00
#
_symmetry.space_group_name_H-M   'P 1'
#
loop_
_entity.id
_entity.type
_entity.pdbx_description
1 polymer ?
#
loop_
_entity_poly.entity_id
_entity_poly.type
_entity_poly.pdbx_seq_one_letter_code
_entity_poly.pdbx_strand_id
1 'polypeptide(L)'
;MGSRGEKVGYLAAKLYDNLVEGDQNRIALSGMLSPTNSLRHKSTRACFSWVQRDISGERLFTQAMVRDAIAKMALDKTLFLIVPTTPGFSEKAWLDDQAKAIHALLKKVAEALDDHLKSLPSSSQHRLVEDEIVFED
;
A
#
# COMPACT_ATOMS: atom_id res chain seq x y z
N MET A 1 2.76 12.75 8.75
CA MET A 1 2.98 13.30 7.38
C MET A 1 2.08 14.50 7.13
N GLY A 2 2.60 15.63 6.63
CA GLY A 2 1.89 16.92 6.67
C GLY A 2 1.06 17.26 5.44
N SER A 3 1.57 17.01 4.23
CA SER A 3 0.88 17.39 2.97
C SER A 3 0.36 16.18 2.17
N ARG A 4 -0.64 16.42 1.29
CA ARG A 4 -1.13 15.38 0.34
C ARG A 4 0.01 14.84 -0.52
N GLY A 5 0.89 15.72 -1.00
CA GLY A 5 2.03 15.34 -1.85
C GLY A 5 3.01 14.42 -1.14
N GLU A 6 3.35 14.71 0.12
CA GLU A 6 4.18 13.84 0.95
C GLU A 6 3.54 12.48 1.17
N LYS A 7 2.23 12.45 1.48
CA LYS A 7 1.49 11.20 1.66
C LYS A 7 1.46 10.35 0.39
N VAL A 8 1.30 10.98 -0.78
CA VAL A 8 1.36 10.31 -2.09
C VAL A 8 2.77 9.80 -2.38
N GLY A 9 3.80 10.61 -2.13
CA GLY A 9 5.20 10.22 -2.34
C GLY A 9 5.60 9.04 -1.46
N TYR A 10 5.24 9.09 -0.18
CA TYR A 10 5.43 7.98 0.74
C TYR A 10 4.71 6.71 0.30
N LEU A 11 3.42 6.83 -0.07
CA LEU A 11 2.66 5.69 -0.54
C LEU A 11 3.26 5.09 -1.82
N ALA A 12 3.73 5.93 -2.75
CA ALA A 12 4.38 5.45 -3.97
C ALA A 12 5.64 4.63 -3.64
N ALA A 13 6.49 5.11 -2.73
CA ALA A 13 7.67 4.37 -2.30
C ALA A 13 7.29 3.01 -1.67
N LYS A 14 6.35 3.00 -0.72
CA LYS A 14 5.91 1.75 -0.07
C LYS A 14 5.28 0.75 -1.05
N LEU A 15 4.46 1.22 -1.98
CA LEU A 15 3.89 0.35 -3.01
C LEU A 15 4.98 -0.20 -3.93
N TYR A 16 5.98 0.61 -4.28
CA TYR A 16 7.09 0.17 -5.11
C TYR A 16 7.88 -0.95 -4.43
N ASP A 17 8.39 -0.70 -3.23
CA ASP A 17 9.23 -1.62 -2.46
C ASP A 17 8.54 -2.97 -2.20
N ASN A 18 7.21 -2.96 -2.04
CA ASN A 18 6.47 -4.16 -1.62
C ASN A 18 5.71 -4.88 -2.74
N LEU A 19 5.43 -4.22 -3.87
CA LEU A 19 4.62 -4.78 -4.96
C LEU A 19 5.35 -4.82 -6.29
N VAL A 20 6.34 -3.95 -6.52
CA VAL A 20 6.96 -3.75 -7.83
C VAL A 20 8.41 -4.21 -7.85
N GLU A 21 9.19 -3.90 -6.82
CA GLU A 21 10.59 -4.29 -6.73
C GLU A 21 10.74 -5.81 -6.86
N GLY A 22 11.48 -6.25 -7.88
CA GLY A 22 11.70 -7.67 -8.18
C GLY A 22 10.55 -8.40 -8.89
N ASP A 23 9.40 -7.77 -9.14
CA ASP A 23 8.18 -8.44 -9.66
C ASP A 23 7.59 -7.77 -10.93
N GLN A 24 8.38 -6.90 -11.56
CA GLN A 24 8.01 -6.15 -12.77
C GLN A 24 7.55 -7.02 -13.93
N ASN A 25 8.21 -8.16 -14.15
CA ASN A 25 7.86 -9.08 -15.24
C ASN A 25 6.44 -9.63 -15.07
N ARG A 26 6.04 -9.96 -13.83
CA ARG A 26 4.68 -10.42 -13.56
C ARG A 26 3.68 -9.30 -13.82
N ILE A 27 3.98 -8.07 -13.39
CA ILE A 27 3.09 -6.92 -13.59
C ILE A 27 2.90 -6.65 -15.08
N ALA A 28 3.99 -6.63 -15.85
CA ALA A 28 3.93 -6.40 -17.29
C ALA A 28 3.08 -7.46 -18.03
N LEU A 29 3.15 -8.72 -17.61
CA LEU A 29 2.39 -9.83 -18.21
C LEU A 29 0.94 -9.90 -17.74
N SER A 30 0.70 -9.69 -16.46
CA SER A 30 -0.63 -9.90 -15.84
C SER A 30 -1.49 -8.63 -15.80
N GLY A 31 -0.85 -7.46 -15.87
CA GLY A 31 -1.51 -6.18 -15.60
C GLY A 31 -1.99 -6.00 -14.17
N MET A 32 -1.46 -6.75 -13.20
CA MET A 32 -1.87 -6.66 -11.81
C MET A 32 -0.71 -6.20 -10.92
N LEU A 33 -0.89 -5.13 -10.14
CA LEU A 33 0.11 -4.69 -9.17
C LEU A 33 0.25 -5.68 -8.01
N SER A 34 -0.87 -6.04 -7.40
CA SER A 34 -0.86 -7.04 -6.33
C SER A 34 -0.78 -8.47 -6.89
N PRO A 35 -0.13 -9.42 -6.19
CA PRO A 35 -0.11 -10.82 -6.61
C PRO A 35 -1.52 -11.40 -6.76
N THR A 36 -2.43 -11.01 -5.86
CA THR A 36 -3.86 -11.33 -5.92
C THR A 36 -4.69 -10.23 -5.26
N ASN A 37 -5.97 -10.12 -5.63
CA ASN A 37 -6.94 -9.19 -5.02
C ASN A 37 -7.51 -9.67 -3.66
N SER A 38 -6.81 -10.57 -2.95
CA SER A 38 -7.32 -11.21 -1.74
C SER A 38 -6.25 -11.36 -0.65
N LEU A 39 -6.56 -10.91 0.57
CA LEU A 39 -5.74 -11.12 1.76
C LEU A 39 -5.76 -12.57 2.28
N ARG A 40 -6.49 -13.49 1.63
CA ARG A 40 -6.45 -14.93 1.98
C ARG A 40 -5.09 -15.56 1.67
N HIS A 41 -4.36 -15.02 0.70
CA HIS A 41 -3.06 -15.55 0.28
C HIS A 41 -1.92 -14.93 1.09
N LYS A 42 -0.96 -15.77 1.50
CA LYS A 42 0.21 -15.35 2.28
C LYS A 42 1.05 -14.30 1.54
N SER A 43 1.23 -14.46 0.23
CA SER A 43 1.97 -13.52 -0.62
C SER A 43 1.35 -12.12 -0.60
N THR A 44 0.03 -12.00 -0.83
CA THR A 44 -0.64 -10.70 -0.76
C THR A 44 -0.51 -10.08 0.63
N ARG A 45 -0.70 -10.84 1.72
CA ARG A 45 -0.53 -10.28 3.08
C ARG A 45 0.87 -9.74 3.32
N ALA A 46 1.90 -10.44 2.86
CA ALA A 46 3.29 -9.99 3.01
C ALA A 46 3.52 -8.62 2.36
N CYS A 47 2.97 -8.36 1.17
CA CYS A 47 3.08 -7.07 0.49
C CYS A 47 2.42 -5.88 1.22
N PHE A 48 1.55 -6.15 2.20
CA PHE A 48 0.83 -5.11 2.95
C PHE A 48 1.11 -5.14 4.45
N SER A 49 2.09 -5.93 4.92
CA SER A 49 2.39 -6.02 6.37
C SER A 49 2.89 -4.71 6.95
N TRP A 50 3.49 -3.84 6.13
CA TRP A 50 3.94 -2.51 6.52
C TRP A 50 2.80 -1.57 6.95
N VAL A 51 1.57 -1.81 6.50
CA VAL A 51 0.39 -1.00 6.88
C VAL A 51 0.17 -1.03 8.40
N GLN A 52 0.42 -2.19 9.03
CA GLN A 52 0.22 -2.36 10.47
C GLN A 52 1.21 -1.54 11.30
N ARG A 53 2.45 -1.40 10.80
CA ARG A 53 3.52 -0.65 11.46
C ARG A 53 3.37 0.84 11.23
N ASP A 54 3.11 1.23 9.98
CA ASP A 54 3.39 2.61 9.57
C ASP A 54 2.13 3.50 9.47
N ILE A 55 0.92 2.95 9.58
CA ILE A 55 -0.35 3.70 9.37
C ILE A 55 -1.29 3.61 10.59
N SER A 56 -0.85 3.02 11.71
CA SER A 56 -1.69 2.94 12.91
C SER A 56 -2.15 4.34 13.36
N GLY A 57 -3.47 4.54 13.48
CA GLY A 57 -4.06 5.78 13.96
C GLY A 57 -4.21 6.94 12.96
N GLU A 58 -3.69 6.84 11.72
CA GLU A 58 -3.88 7.88 10.70
C GLU A 58 -5.09 7.60 9.77
N ARG A 59 -5.75 8.67 9.30
CA ARG A 59 -6.81 8.56 8.29
C ARG A 59 -6.21 8.00 6.99
N LEU A 60 -6.63 6.79 6.63
CA LEU A 60 -6.14 6.02 5.47
C LEU A 60 -6.15 6.81 4.16
N PHE A 61 -5.22 6.44 3.28
CA PHE A 61 -5.12 6.95 1.91
C PHE A 61 -6.45 6.76 1.17
N THR A 62 -6.95 7.83 0.55
CA THR A 62 -8.14 7.73 -0.31
C THR A 62 -7.78 7.02 -1.61
N GLN A 63 -8.76 6.43 -2.31
CA GLN A 63 -8.54 5.83 -3.63
C GLN A 63 -7.84 6.79 -4.61
N ALA A 64 -8.17 8.09 -4.57
CA ALA A 64 -7.50 9.10 -5.38
C ALA A 64 -6.01 9.25 -5.02
N MET A 65 -5.64 9.15 -3.75
CA MET A 65 -4.23 9.16 -3.34
C MET A 65 -3.50 7.90 -3.80
N VAL A 66 -4.16 6.74 -3.74
CA VAL A 66 -3.60 5.48 -4.26
C VAL A 66 -3.35 5.58 -5.76
N ARG A 67 -4.33 6.10 -6.52
CA ARG A 67 -4.18 6.37 -7.95
C ARG A 67 -3.00 7.28 -8.26
N ASP A 68 -2.89 8.40 -7.56
CA ASP A 68 -1.79 9.36 -7.75
C ASP A 68 -0.43 8.74 -7.38
N ALA A 69 -0.39 7.87 -6.36
CA ALA A 69 0.82 7.14 -5.99
C ALA A 69 1.24 6.14 -7.07
N ILE A 70 0.29 5.39 -7.64
CA ILE A 70 0.57 4.46 -8.75
C ILE A 70 1.04 5.22 -10.00
N ALA A 71 0.34 6.31 -10.34
CA ALA A 71 0.76 7.17 -11.45
C ALA A 71 2.15 7.76 -11.21
N LYS A 72 2.48 8.13 -9.95
CA LYS A 72 3.82 8.59 -9.60
C LYS A 72 4.86 7.49 -9.82
N MET A 73 4.60 6.23 -9.48
CA MET A 73 5.53 5.13 -9.81
C MET A 73 5.72 5.00 -11.34
N ALA A 74 4.65 5.12 -12.13
CA ALA A 74 4.78 5.02 -13.59
C ALA A 74 5.57 6.19 -14.22
N LEU A 75 5.51 7.39 -13.62
CA LEU A 75 6.07 8.62 -14.19
C LEU A 75 7.43 9.03 -13.59
N ASP A 76 7.72 8.63 -12.36
CA ASP A 76 8.94 9.00 -11.65
C ASP A 76 10.09 8.08 -12.09
N LYS A 77 11.16 8.68 -12.61
CA LYS A 77 12.34 7.94 -13.10
C LYS A 77 13.08 7.16 -12.01
N THR A 78 12.79 7.46 -10.74
CA THR A 78 13.39 6.77 -9.59
C THR A 78 12.62 5.51 -9.17
N LEU A 79 11.31 5.45 -9.42
CA LEU A 79 10.43 4.36 -9.03
C LEU A 79 9.94 3.63 -10.28
N PHE A 80 10.87 3.13 -11.09
CA PHE A 80 10.59 2.64 -12.45
C PHE A 80 9.52 1.53 -12.46
N LEU A 81 8.25 1.83 -12.75
CA LEU A 81 7.18 0.85 -12.94
C LEU A 81 6.88 0.69 -14.44
N ILE A 82 7.06 -0.51 -14.97
CA ILE A 82 6.70 -0.85 -16.34
C ILE A 82 5.20 -1.15 -16.40
N VAL A 83 4.44 -0.28 -17.06
CA VAL A 83 3.01 -0.50 -17.30
C VAL A 83 2.80 -1.55 -18.41
N PRO A 84 1.71 -2.34 -18.36
CA PRO A 84 1.39 -3.29 -19.43
C PRO A 84 1.16 -2.59 -20.78
N THR A 85 1.51 -3.23 -21.89
CA THR A 85 1.37 -2.65 -23.24
C THR A 85 0.65 -3.60 -24.20
N THR A 86 -0.48 -4.17 -23.78
CA THR A 86 -1.29 -5.09 -24.60
C THR A 86 -2.18 -4.32 -25.60
N PRO A 87 -2.58 -4.93 -26.74
CA PRO A 87 -3.54 -4.29 -27.65
C PRO A 87 -4.83 -3.90 -26.94
N GLY A 88 -5.27 -2.65 -27.10
CA GLY A 88 -6.43 -2.11 -26.38
C GLY A 88 -6.14 -1.66 -24.95
N PHE A 89 -4.88 -1.68 -24.51
CA PHE A 89 -4.49 -1.15 -23.21
C PHE A 89 -4.79 0.36 -23.09
N SER A 90 -5.44 0.72 -22.00
CA SER A 90 -5.66 2.11 -21.60
C SER A 90 -5.01 2.32 -20.24
N GLU A 91 -3.92 3.10 -20.22
CA GLU A 91 -3.19 3.41 -19.00
C GLU A 91 -4.11 4.05 -17.95
N LYS A 92 -4.98 4.96 -18.37
CA LYS A 92 -5.96 5.60 -17.48
C LYS A 92 -6.89 4.57 -16.83
N ALA A 93 -7.48 3.68 -17.62
CA ALA A 93 -8.38 2.65 -17.10
C ALA A 93 -7.63 1.69 -16.17
N TRP A 94 -6.42 1.30 -16.56
CA TRP A 94 -5.56 0.44 -15.76
C TRP A 94 -5.22 1.08 -14.41
N LEU A 95 -4.80 2.34 -14.38
CA LEU A 95 -4.52 3.08 -13.15
C LEU A 95 -5.74 3.12 -12.23
N ASP A 96 -6.93 3.39 -12.78
CA ASP A 96 -8.17 3.47 -12.00
C ASP A 96 -8.55 2.10 -11.40
N ASP A 97 -8.40 1.01 -12.18
CA ASP A 97 -8.65 -0.36 -11.74
C ASP A 97 -7.65 -0.82 -10.66
N GLN A 98 -6.36 -0.57 -10.88
CA GLN A 98 -5.33 -0.90 -9.90
C GLN A 98 -5.52 -0.09 -8.61
N ALA A 99 -5.83 1.21 -8.71
CA ALA A 99 -6.11 2.04 -7.55
C ALA A 99 -7.29 1.50 -6.73
N LYS A 100 -8.36 1.05 -7.40
CA LYS A 100 -9.52 0.45 -6.74
C LYS A 100 -9.15 -0.85 -6.02
N ALA A 101 -8.40 -1.73 -6.68
CA ALA A 101 -7.98 -3.01 -6.10
C ALA A 101 -7.06 -2.83 -4.89
N ILE A 102 -6.03 -2.00 -5.02
CA ILE A 102 -5.05 -1.73 -3.96
C ILE A 102 -5.72 -1.02 -2.79
N HIS A 103 -6.56 -0.01 -3.04
CA HIS A 103 -7.31 0.67 -1.99
C HIS A 103 -8.22 -0.28 -1.20
N ALA A 104 -8.88 -1.23 -1.88
CA ALA A 104 -9.69 -2.24 -1.21
C ALA A 104 -8.86 -3.17 -0.31
N LEU A 105 -7.64 -3.53 -0.72
CA LEU A 105 -6.72 -4.33 0.10
C LEU A 105 -6.22 -3.54 1.31
N LEU A 106 -5.76 -2.30 1.11
CA LEU A 106 -5.31 -1.41 2.18
C LEU A 106 -6.39 -1.22 3.24
N LYS A 107 -7.63 -0.95 2.81
CA LYS A 107 -8.77 -0.79 3.72
C LYS A 107 -9.02 -2.06 4.55
N LYS A 108 -9.01 -3.24 3.93
CA LYS A 108 -9.21 -4.52 4.64
C LYS A 108 -8.09 -4.81 5.64
N VAL A 109 -6.83 -4.49 5.31
CA VAL A 109 -5.71 -4.67 6.26
C VAL A 109 -5.87 -3.75 7.46
N ALA A 110 -6.28 -2.50 7.23
CA ALA A 110 -6.46 -1.54 8.30
C ALA A 110 -7.67 -1.86 9.19
N GLU A 111 -8.79 -2.34 8.62
CA GLU A 111 -9.93 -2.84 9.39
C GLU A 111 -9.53 -4.03 10.28
N ALA A 112 -8.76 -4.99 9.73
CA ALA A 112 -8.27 -6.12 10.50
C ALA A 112 -7.33 -5.71 11.65
N LEU A 113 -6.57 -4.61 11.48
CA LEU A 113 -5.74 -4.03 12.54
C LEU A 113 -6.60 -3.39 13.63
N ASP A 114 -7.59 -2.58 13.25
CA ASP A 114 -8.50 -1.92 14.19
C ASP A 114 -9.27 -2.94 15.04
N ASP A 115 -9.77 -4.00 14.40
CA ASP A 115 -10.42 -5.12 15.10
C ASP A 115 -9.45 -5.84 16.07
N HIS A 116 -8.20 -6.05 15.65
CA HIS A 116 -7.19 -6.65 16.52
C HIS A 116 -6.88 -5.75 17.73
N LEU A 117 -6.68 -4.45 17.53
CA LEU A 117 -6.42 -3.49 18.61
C LEU A 117 -7.57 -3.40 19.61
N LYS A 118 -8.82 -3.43 19.14
CA LYS A 118 -10.01 -3.49 19.99
C LYS A 118 -10.15 -4.81 20.76
N SER A 119 -9.63 -5.90 20.21
CA SER A 119 -9.66 -7.22 20.84
C SER A 119 -8.63 -7.37 21.97
N LEU A 120 -7.61 -6.51 22.03
CA LEU A 120 -6.60 -6.54 23.08
C LEU A 120 -7.16 -6.01 24.41
N PRO A 121 -6.82 -6.63 25.55
CA PRO A 121 -7.20 -6.12 26.86
C PRO A 121 -6.62 -4.71 27.07
N SER A 122 -7.39 -3.82 27.70
CA SER A 122 -7.07 -2.38 27.84
C SER A 122 -5.68 -2.12 28.45
N SER A 123 -5.19 -3.03 29.31
CA SER A 123 -3.84 -3.01 29.88
C SER A 123 -2.70 -3.22 28.87
N SER A 124 -2.98 -3.84 27.72
CA SER A 124 -2.01 -4.04 26.63
C SER A 124 -2.07 -2.96 25.56
N GLN A 125 -3.17 -2.18 25.50
CA GLN A 125 -3.30 -1.04 24.58
C GLN A 125 -2.35 0.11 24.96
N HIS A 126 -2.08 0.30 26.26
CA HIS A 126 -1.16 1.35 26.76
C HIS A 126 0.32 1.04 26.50
N ARG A 127 0.71 -0.23 26.42
CA ARG A 127 2.12 -0.66 26.31
C ARG A 127 2.69 -0.45 24.90
N LEU A 128 1.86 -0.55 23.87
CA LEU A 128 2.27 -0.36 22.47
C LEU A 128 2.49 1.12 22.09
N VAL A 129 2.06 2.06 22.95
CA VAL A 129 2.28 3.51 22.73
C VAL A 129 3.62 3.96 23.34
N GLU A 130 4.17 3.21 24.30
CA GLU A 130 5.39 3.57 25.04
C GLU A 130 6.67 2.94 24.44
N ASP A 131 6.58 1.79 23.78
CA ASP A 131 7.75 1.08 23.23
C ASP A 131 8.34 1.70 21.94
N GLU A 132 7.74 2.75 21.36
CA GLU A 132 8.29 3.50 20.20
C GLU A 132 9.03 4.80 20.58
N ILE A 133 9.14 5.13 21.87
CA ILE A 133 9.92 6.30 22.34
C ILE A 133 11.12 5.83 23.17
N VAL A 134 12.05 5.14 22.52
CA VAL A 134 13.44 5.07 22.99
C VAL A 134 14.34 5.40 21.79
N PHE A 135 14.55 6.70 21.57
CA PHE A 135 15.78 7.16 20.96
C PHE A 135 16.72 7.50 22.12
N GLU A 136 17.65 6.58 22.42
CA GLU A 136 18.84 6.93 23.19
C GLU A 136 19.76 7.80 22.33
N ASP A 137 20.35 8.79 23.03
CA ASP A 137 21.15 9.95 22.61
C ASP A 137 22.05 9.86 21.36
#